data_AF-A0A0N4YE91-F1
#
_entry.id   AF-A0A0N4YE91-F1
#
_cell.length_a   1.000
_cell.length_b   1.000
_cell.length_c   1.000
_cell.angle_alpha   90.00
_cell.angle_beta   90.00
_cell.angle_gamma   90.00
#
_symmetry.space_group_name_H-M   'P 1'
#
loop_
_entity.id
_entity.type
_entity.pdbx_description
1 polymer ?
#
loop_
_entity_poly.entity_id
_entity_poly.type
_entity_poly.pdbx_seq_one_letter_code
_entity_poly.pdbx_strand_id
1 'polypeptide(L)'
;MEKPGQPAAPKKDNDDYYEIERKRSIVISGISELVSKNSGEKAWYDYLSVRNVLDHIGAQCLPLSVYRLCRPTLGRNRLLKAVFPCSYFQKFALNFANCLRSFPEKAAFIEEYLSSSDRFVVSLAGGQRTIHS
;
A
#
# COMPACT_ATOMS: atom_id res chain seq x y z
N MET A 1 7.92 44.07 35.63
CA MET A 1 8.87 43.45 34.68
C MET A 1 8.36 42.05 34.37
N GLU A 2 7.54 41.93 33.32
CA GLU A 2 7.04 40.63 32.84
C GLU A 2 8.14 39.93 32.05
N LYS A 3 8.36 38.63 32.31
CA LYS A 3 9.30 37.82 31.53
C LYS A 3 8.69 37.52 30.15
N PRO A 4 9.45 37.66 29.06
CA PRO A 4 8.97 37.37 27.71
C PRO A 4 8.65 35.88 27.56
N GLY A 5 7.53 35.60 26.90
CA GLY A 5 7.01 34.25 26.65
C GLY A 5 8.04 33.40 25.90
N GLN A 6 8.31 32.22 26.46
CA GLN A 6 9.12 31.19 25.80
C GLN A 6 8.41 30.74 24.52
N PRO A 7 9.14 30.60 23.38
CA PRO A 7 8.56 30.06 22.16
C PRO A 7 8.12 28.60 22.40
N ALA A 8 6.94 28.27 21.92
CA ALA A 8 6.40 26.91 21.95
C ALA A 8 7.40 25.93 21.31
N ALA A 9 7.63 24.79 21.97
CA ALA A 9 8.55 23.76 21.50
C ALA A 9 8.22 23.34 20.05
N PRO A 10 9.25 23.07 19.20
CA PRO A 10 9.03 22.63 17.83
C PRO A 10 8.19 21.35 17.81
N LYS A 11 7.12 21.35 17.00
CA LYS A 11 6.30 20.16 16.77
C LYS A 11 7.18 19.07 16.15
N LYS A 12 6.95 17.83 16.58
CA LYS A 12 7.82 16.69 16.31
C LYS A 12 7.70 16.26 14.85
N ASP A 13 8.62 16.70 14.00
CA ASP A 13 8.65 16.50 12.52
C ASP A 13 8.55 15.03 12.03
N ASN A 14 8.70 14.05 12.92
CA ASN A 14 8.62 12.63 12.56
C ASN A 14 7.24 12.21 12.07
N ASP A 15 6.15 12.76 12.62
CA ASP A 15 4.79 12.37 12.23
C ASP A 15 4.49 12.75 10.76
N ASP A 16 5.03 13.88 10.29
CA ASP A 16 4.80 14.35 8.92
C ASP A 16 5.41 13.43 7.86
N TYR A 17 6.61 12.88 8.09
CA TYR A 17 7.24 11.97 7.12
C TYR A 17 6.43 10.68 6.94
N TYR A 18 6.02 10.05 8.05
CA TYR A 18 5.23 8.81 7.98
C TYR A 18 3.85 9.04 7.38
N GLU A 19 3.22 10.19 7.63
CA GLU A 19 1.97 10.59 6.98
C GLU A 19 2.14 10.80 5.47
N ILE A 20 3.24 11.42 5.05
CA ILE A 20 3.55 11.61 3.64
C ILE A 20 3.77 10.27 2.94
N GLU A 21 4.55 9.37 3.52
CA GLU A 21 4.77 8.03 2.95
C GLU A 21 3.45 7.25 2.88
N ARG A 22 2.63 7.30 3.95
CA ARG A 22 1.33 6.63 4.01
C ARG A 22 0.39 7.08 2.89
N LYS A 23 0.25 8.38 2.68
CA LYS A 23 -0.59 8.98 1.62
C LYS A 23 -0.09 8.67 0.20
N ARG A 24 1.10 8.12 0.06
CA ARG A 24 1.71 7.69 -1.21
C ARG A 24 1.76 6.18 -1.33
N SER A 25 1.31 5.43 -0.33
CA SER A 25 1.46 3.98 -0.28
C SER A 25 0.15 3.28 -0.54
N ILE A 26 0.23 2.15 -1.25
CA ILE A 26 -0.85 1.16 -1.34
C ILE A 26 -0.34 -0.19 -0.88
N VAL A 27 -1.28 -1.05 -0.51
CA VAL A 27 -1.06 -2.46 -0.24
C VAL A 27 -1.77 -3.30 -1.29
N ILE A 28 -1.07 -4.28 -1.83
CA ILE A 28 -1.57 -5.21 -2.82
C ILE A 28 -1.60 -6.61 -2.20
N SER A 29 -2.76 -7.26 -2.21
CA SER A 29 -2.90 -8.65 -1.80
C SER A 29 -3.01 -9.58 -3.02
N GLY A 30 -2.89 -10.89 -2.82
CA GLY A 30 -3.14 -11.90 -3.87
C GLY A 30 -1.99 -12.21 -4.83
N ILE A 31 -0.97 -11.37 -4.91
CA ILE A 31 0.21 -11.61 -5.77
C ILE A 31 1.02 -12.79 -5.22
N SER A 32 1.29 -13.79 -6.06
CA SER A 32 2.11 -14.97 -5.70
C SER A 32 3.51 -14.58 -5.25
N GLU A 33 4.14 -15.38 -4.38
CA GLU A 33 5.55 -15.18 -4.01
C GLU A 33 6.48 -16.06 -4.84
N LEU A 34 7.55 -15.48 -5.38
CA LEU A 34 8.56 -16.25 -6.09
C LEU A 34 9.35 -17.15 -5.13
N VAL A 35 9.34 -18.46 -5.39
CA VAL A 35 10.15 -19.44 -4.66
C VAL A 35 11.53 -19.53 -5.30
N SER A 36 12.45 -18.66 -4.89
CA SER A 36 13.87 -18.72 -5.25
C SER A 36 14.77 -18.72 -4.00
N LYS A 37 16.02 -19.16 -4.13
CA LYS A 37 17.04 -18.96 -3.08
C LYS A 37 17.66 -17.55 -3.18
N ASN A 38 17.53 -16.91 -4.32
CA ASN A 38 18.06 -15.57 -4.58
C ASN A 38 17.06 -14.49 -4.11
N SER A 39 17.50 -13.62 -3.21
CA SER A 39 16.68 -12.52 -2.71
C SER A 39 16.45 -11.41 -3.75
N GLY A 40 17.43 -11.19 -4.64
CA GLY A 40 17.32 -10.19 -5.72
C GLY A 40 16.24 -10.58 -6.73
N GLU A 41 16.18 -11.85 -7.12
CA GLU A 41 15.12 -12.36 -8.01
C GLU A 41 13.73 -12.20 -7.40
N LYS A 42 13.57 -12.44 -6.09
CA LYS A 42 12.30 -12.23 -5.39
C LYS A 42 11.86 -10.78 -5.42
N ALA A 43 12.77 -9.86 -5.06
CA ALA A 43 12.48 -8.44 -5.07
C ALA A 43 12.14 -7.94 -6.48
N TRP A 44 12.86 -8.44 -7.49
CA TRP A 44 12.60 -8.11 -8.88
C TRP A 44 11.24 -8.61 -9.37
N TYR A 45 10.89 -9.85 -9.03
CA TYR A 45 9.58 -10.42 -9.33
C TYR A 45 8.45 -9.61 -8.68
N ASP A 46 8.60 -9.23 -7.41
CA ASP A 46 7.63 -8.38 -6.71
C ASP A 46 7.46 -7.03 -7.41
N TYR A 47 8.57 -6.38 -7.81
CA TYR A 47 8.54 -5.13 -8.55
C TYR A 47 7.82 -5.25 -9.90
N LEU A 48 8.15 -6.28 -10.69
CA LEU A 48 7.48 -6.55 -11.97
C LEU A 48 5.99 -6.85 -11.78
N SER A 49 5.62 -7.55 -10.71
CA SER A 49 4.22 -7.83 -10.40
C SER A 49 3.44 -6.56 -10.10
N VAL A 50 4.00 -5.64 -9.29
CA VAL A 50 3.40 -4.31 -9.08
C VAL A 50 3.29 -3.57 -10.40
N ARG A 51 4.35 -3.57 -11.22
CA ARG A 51 4.36 -2.90 -12.52
C ARG A 51 3.21 -3.37 -13.40
N ASN A 52 3.01 -4.68 -13.52
CA ASN A 52 1.92 -5.27 -14.30
C ASN A 52 0.54 -4.84 -13.79
N VAL A 53 0.36 -4.79 -12.46
CA VAL A 53 -0.87 -4.30 -11.84
C VAL A 53 -1.11 -2.83 -12.18
N LEU A 54 -0.07 -1.99 -12.09
CA LEU A 54 -0.16 -0.56 -12.41
C LEU A 54 -0.46 -0.31 -13.89
N ASP A 55 0.18 -1.06 -14.79
CA ASP A 55 -0.06 -0.96 -16.23
C ASP A 55 -1.51 -1.40 -16.55
N HIS A 56 -2.04 -2.43 -15.89
CA HIS A 56 -3.44 -2.88 -16.05
C HIS A 56 -4.47 -1.83 -15.64
N ILE A 57 -4.22 -1.09 -14.55
CA ILE A 57 -5.11 0.00 -14.11
C ILE A 57 -4.82 1.34 -14.81
N GLY A 58 -3.84 1.39 -15.71
CA GLY A 58 -3.46 2.59 -16.46
C GLY A 58 -2.66 3.63 -15.66
N ALA A 59 -2.08 3.24 -14.52
CA ALA A 59 -1.27 4.12 -13.69
C ALA A 59 0.13 4.30 -14.29
N GLN A 60 0.37 5.44 -14.93
CA GLN A 60 1.65 5.76 -15.58
C GLN A 60 2.71 6.25 -14.59
N CYS A 61 3.14 5.39 -13.67
CA CYS A 61 4.21 5.71 -12.73
C CYS A 61 5.09 4.50 -12.38
N LEU A 62 6.29 4.80 -11.89
CA LEU A 62 7.14 3.82 -11.24
C LEU A 62 7.07 4.01 -9.72
N PRO A 63 6.80 2.94 -8.95
CA PRO A 63 6.89 3.02 -7.50
C PRO A 63 8.34 3.26 -7.08
N LEU A 64 8.52 4.09 -6.04
CA LEU A 64 9.81 4.38 -5.41
C LEU A 64 10.35 3.17 -4.65
N SER A 65 9.46 2.37 -4.06
CA SER A 65 9.82 1.14 -3.37
C SER A 65 8.69 0.14 -3.41
N VAL A 66 9.06 -1.14 -3.43
CA VAL A 66 8.16 -2.29 -3.43
C VAL A 66 8.73 -3.33 -2.48
N TYR A 67 7.93 -3.79 -1.51
CA TYR A 67 8.36 -4.80 -0.54
C TYR A 67 7.18 -5.54 0.09
N ARG A 68 7.43 -6.80 0.48
CA ARG A 68 6.43 -7.62 1.18
C ARG A 68 6.31 -7.22 2.65
N LEU A 69 5.09 -7.15 3.14
CA LEU A 69 4.75 -6.94 4.55
C LEU A 69 4.59 -8.29 5.27
N CYS A 70 4.67 -8.25 6.60
CA CYS A 70 4.48 -9.41 7.47
C CYS A 70 5.56 -10.50 7.34
N ARG A 71 5.48 -11.49 8.25
CA ARG A 71 6.35 -12.66 8.24
C ARG A 71 5.84 -13.69 7.21
N PRO A 72 6.74 -14.41 6.52
CA PRO A 72 6.34 -15.50 5.63
C PRO A 72 5.49 -16.52 6.38
N THR A 73 4.37 -16.92 5.78
CA THR A 73 3.44 -17.91 6.36
C THR A 73 3.19 -18.99 5.32
N LEU A 74 3.24 -20.26 5.73
CA LEU A 74 2.96 -21.38 4.82
C LEU A 74 1.53 -21.29 4.28
N GLY A 75 1.37 -21.42 2.96
CA GLY A 75 0.07 -21.41 2.30
C GLY A 75 -0.60 -20.04 2.14
N ARG A 76 0.08 -18.93 2.49
CA ARG A 76 -0.43 -17.57 2.25
C ARG A 76 0.63 -16.66 1.67
N ASN A 77 0.27 -15.97 0.58
CA ASN A 77 1.09 -14.90 0.01
C ASN A 77 1.06 -13.68 0.92
N ARG A 78 2.23 -13.10 1.19
CA ARG A 78 2.35 -11.85 1.94
C ARG A 78 1.78 -10.68 1.15
N LEU A 79 1.26 -9.69 1.87
CA LEU A 79 0.86 -8.41 1.31
C LEU A 79 2.08 -7.70 0.71
N LEU A 80 1.88 -6.97 -0.38
CA LEU A 80 2.93 -6.23 -1.08
C LEU A 80 2.66 -4.73 -0.97
N LYS A 81 3.56 -3.98 -0.32
CA LYS A 81 3.46 -2.53 -0.23
C LYS A 81 4.20 -1.89 -1.41
N ALA A 82 3.55 -0.92 -2.05
CA ALA A 82 4.16 -0.08 -3.07
C ALA A 82 4.05 1.39 -2.66
N VAL A 83 5.16 2.13 -2.74
CA VAL A 83 5.22 3.57 -2.43
C VAL A 83 5.37 4.36 -3.71
N PHE A 84 4.49 5.32 -3.95
CA PHE A 84 4.47 6.15 -5.15
C PHE A 84 5.26 7.45 -5.01
N PRO A 85 5.65 8.09 -6.13
CA PRO A 85 6.28 9.42 -6.12
C PRO A 85 5.42 10.48 -5.43
N CYS A 86 4.09 10.42 -5.59
CA CYS A 86 3.15 11.38 -5.02
C CYS A 86 1.78 10.73 -4.72
N SER A 87 0.97 11.40 -3.91
CA SER A 87 -0.32 10.89 -3.43
C SER A 87 -1.39 10.83 -4.54
N TYR A 88 -1.16 11.53 -5.66
CA TYR A 88 -2.02 11.43 -6.84
C TYR A 88 -2.12 9.99 -7.34
N PHE A 89 -0.99 9.28 -7.47
CA PHE A 89 -0.97 7.90 -7.95
C PHE A 89 -1.59 6.92 -6.96
N GLN A 90 -1.50 7.18 -5.66
CA GLN A 90 -2.19 6.40 -4.63
C GLN A 90 -3.71 6.51 -4.81
N LYS A 91 -4.24 7.73 -4.90
CA LYS A 91 -5.68 7.97 -5.13
C LYS A 91 -6.15 7.40 -6.46
N PHE A 92 -5.34 7.56 -7.51
CA PHE A 92 -5.62 6.98 -8.83
C PHE A 92 -5.74 5.45 -8.71
N ALA A 93 -4.73 4.79 -8.13
CA ALA A 93 -4.73 3.34 -7.98
C ALA A 93 -5.93 2.82 -7.18
N LEU A 94 -6.33 3.52 -6.11
CA LEU A 94 -7.52 3.18 -5.31
C LEU A 94 -8.83 3.35 -6.09
N ASN A 95 -8.97 4.41 -6.89
CA ASN A 95 -10.17 4.64 -7.70
C ASN A 95 -10.36 3.57 -8.77
N PHE A 96 -9.26 3.03 -9.31
CA PHE A 96 -9.27 1.97 -10.32
C PHE A 96 -9.10 0.57 -9.74
N ALA A 97 -9.13 0.41 -8.41
CA ALA A 97 -9.02 -0.90 -7.77
C ALA A 97 -10.12 -1.88 -8.24
N ASN A 98 -11.30 -1.37 -8.60
CA ASN A 98 -12.38 -2.19 -9.17
C ASN A 98 -12.03 -2.82 -10.53
N CYS A 99 -11.10 -2.24 -11.29
CA CYS A 99 -10.62 -2.79 -12.56
C CYS A 99 -9.75 -4.03 -12.38
N LEU A 100 -9.27 -4.32 -11.15
CA LEU A 100 -8.49 -5.53 -10.86
C LEU A 100 -9.31 -6.81 -10.92
N ARG A 101 -10.65 -6.72 -10.96
CA ARG A 101 -11.51 -7.89 -11.18
C ARG A 101 -11.25 -8.58 -12.51
N SER A 102 -10.77 -7.84 -13.52
CA SER A 102 -10.36 -8.39 -14.81
C SER A 102 -8.87 -8.73 -14.90
N PHE A 103 -8.11 -8.54 -13.82
CA PHE A 103 -6.69 -8.87 -13.81
C PHE A 103 -6.49 -10.40 -13.86
N PRO A 104 -5.51 -10.91 -14.63
CA PRO A 104 -5.32 -12.35 -14.82
C PRO A 104 -5.10 -13.12 -13.51
N GLU A 105 -4.43 -12.49 -12.54
CA GLU A 105 -4.37 -13.00 -11.16
C GLU A 105 -5.63 -12.57 -10.42
N LYS A 106 -6.67 -13.42 -10.48
CA LYS A 106 -8.05 -13.21 -10.01
C LYS A 106 -8.24 -12.83 -8.52
N ALA A 107 -7.15 -12.60 -7.78
CA ALA A 107 -7.17 -12.29 -6.35
C ALA A 107 -6.38 -11.01 -5.99
N ALA A 108 -5.95 -10.21 -6.97
CA ALA A 108 -5.24 -8.96 -6.69
C ALA A 108 -6.22 -7.88 -6.19
N PHE A 109 -6.00 -7.38 -4.98
CA PHE A 109 -6.74 -6.24 -4.41
C PHE A 109 -5.78 -5.13 -4.03
N ILE A 110 -6.14 -3.88 -4.32
CA ILE A 110 -5.41 -2.68 -3.89
C ILE A 110 -6.17 -2.05 -2.73
N GLU A 111 -5.44 -1.74 -1.66
CA GLU A 111 -5.99 -1.15 -0.45
C GLU A 111 -5.13 0.01 0.05
N GLU A 112 -5.75 0.92 0.80
CA GLU A 112 -5.05 2.02 1.45
C GLU A 112 -4.20 1.52 2.61
N TYR A 113 -2.97 2.05 2.75
CA TYR A 113 -2.13 1.74 3.89
C TYR A 113 -2.62 2.56 5.11
N LEU A 114 -3.34 1.94 6.04
CA LEU A 114 -3.75 2.57 7.30
C LEU A 114 -2.68 2.40 8.39
N SER A 115 -2.57 3.39 9.28
CA SER A 115 -1.64 3.35 10.43
C SER A 115 -2.03 2.25 11.42
N SER A 116 -1.05 1.68 12.14
CA SER A 116 -1.19 0.56 13.08
C SER A 116 -2.26 0.72 14.18
N SER A 117 -2.75 1.95 14.42
CA SER A 117 -3.84 2.22 15.37
C SER A 117 -5.21 1.83 14.82
N ASP A 118 -5.40 1.90 13.50
CA ASP A 118 -6.62 1.49 12.80
C ASP A 118 -6.34 0.14 12.14
N ARG A 119 -6.20 -0.89 12.97
CA ARG A 119 -6.21 -2.28 12.50
C ARG A 119 -7.51 -2.47 11.72
N PHE A 120 -7.44 -2.58 10.40
CA PHE A 120 -8.08 -3.55 9.53
C PHE A 120 -7.85 -3.08 8.09
N VAL A 121 -7.11 -3.88 7.34
CA VAL A 121 -7.11 -3.94 5.88
C VAL A 121 -8.58 -3.97 5.44
N VAL A 122 -9.13 -2.82 5.03
CA VAL A 122 -10.54 -2.69 4.66
C VAL A 122 -10.71 -3.28 3.28
N SER A 123 -11.05 -4.56 3.26
CA SER A 123 -11.44 -5.28 2.07
C SER A 123 -12.65 -4.61 1.42
N LEU A 124 -12.41 -3.79 0.39
CA LEU A 124 -13.46 -3.37 -0.55
C LEU A 124 -13.65 -4.46 -1.63
N ALA A 125 -13.80 -5.70 -1.20
CA ALA A 125 -14.27 -6.79 -2.04
C ALA A 125 -15.75 -7.04 -1.75
N GLY A 126 -16.63 -6.19 -2.32
CA GLY A 126 -17.99 -6.58 -2.74
C GLY A 126 -18.87 -7.40 -1.79
N GLY A 127 -18.76 -7.24 -0.47
CA GLY A 127 -19.66 -7.82 0.51
C GLY A 127 -20.84 -6.90 0.74
N GLN A 128 -22.07 -7.43 0.61
CA GLN A 128 -23.29 -6.70 0.87
C GLN A 128 -23.26 -6.03 2.25
N ARG A 129 -23.70 -4.76 2.29
CA ARG A 129 -24.06 -4.07 3.52
C ARG A 129 -25.29 -4.74 4.10
N THR A 130 -25.13 -5.64 5.07
CA THR A 130 -26.23 -5.99 5.97
C THR A 130 -26.16 -5.07 7.17
N ILE A 131 -27.01 -4.05 7.14
CA ILE A 131 -27.37 -3.21 8.28
C ILE A 131 -28.35 -4.04 9.10
N HIS A 132 -27.96 -4.51 10.28
CA HIS A 132 -28.93 -4.97 11.27
C HIS A 132 -29.41 -3.75 12.06
N SER A 133 -30.71 -3.51 11.94
CA SER A 133 -31.48 -2.51 12.69
C SER A 133 -31.53 -2.82 14.19
#